data_AF-A0A2B7ZX65-F1
#
_entry.id   AF-A0A2B7ZX65-F1
#
_cell.length_a   1.000
_cell.length_b   1.000
_cell.length_c   1.000
_cell.angle_alpha   90.00
_cell.angle_beta   90.00
_cell.angle_gamma   90.00
#
_symmetry.space_group_name_H-M   'P 1'
#
loop_
_entity.id
_entity.type
_entity.pdbx_description
1 polymer ?
#
loop_
_entity_poly.entity_id
_entity_poly.type
_entity_poly.pdbx_seq_one_letter_code
_entity_poly.pdbx_strand_id
1 'polypeptide(L)'
;MLENFDELQRTGLETVVNCSLDETQWLQASLPVRDGGLGVRRAAPLASSAYLASAAATLGLQSALLSMVESGPDEYWEEFIELRRGSMPEPAVPYPTRQS
;
A
#
# COMPACT_ATOMS: atom_id res chain seq x y z
N MET A 1 -1.35 6.26 -10.91
CA MET A 1 -0.68 7.13 -9.91
C MET A 1 0.66 6.55 -9.49
N LEU A 2 0.71 5.32 -8.92
CA LEU A 2 1.98 4.68 -8.58
C LEU A 2 2.82 4.30 -9.81
N GLU A 3 2.17 3.86 -10.88
CA GLU A 3 2.85 3.59 -12.17
C GLU A 3 3.51 4.86 -12.73
N ASN A 4 2.80 5.99 -12.74
CA ASN A 4 3.37 7.29 -13.15
C ASN A 4 4.56 7.71 -12.28
N PHE A 5 4.56 7.36 -10.99
CA PHE A 5 5.71 7.62 -10.11
C PHE A 5 6.90 6.74 -10.50
N ASP A 6 6.66 5.46 -10.81
CA ASP A 6 7.70 4.56 -11.30
C ASP A 6 8.26 5.00 -12.66
N GLU A 7 7.42 5.54 -13.54
CA GLU A 7 7.84 6.18 -14.80
C GLU A 7 8.73 7.39 -14.56
N LEU A 8 8.34 8.30 -13.65
CA LEU A 8 9.17 9.46 -13.28
C LEU A 8 10.52 9.02 -12.68
N GLN A 9 10.51 7.95 -11.87
CA GLN A 9 11.72 7.37 -11.31
C GLN A 9 12.64 6.83 -12.42
N ARG A 10 12.09 6.15 -13.42
CA ARG A 10 12.82 5.69 -14.61
C ARG A 10 13.41 6.85 -15.39
N THR A 11 12.61 7.86 -15.73
CA THR A 11 13.08 9.05 -16.47
C THR A 11 14.17 9.80 -15.70
N GLY A 12 14.04 9.92 -14.38
CA GLY A 12 15.08 10.51 -13.53
C GLY A 12 16.37 9.70 -13.57
N LEU A 13 16.28 8.37 -13.49
CA LEU A 13 17.43 7.48 -13.60
C LEU A 13 18.10 7.62 -14.97
N GLU A 14 17.35 7.50 -16.07
CA GLU A 14 17.83 7.64 -17.45
C GLU A 14 18.58 8.97 -17.66
N THR A 15 18.09 10.05 -17.06
CA THR A 15 18.74 11.37 -17.09
C THR A 15 20.10 11.35 -16.38
N VAL A 16 20.18 10.72 -15.20
CA VAL A 16 21.43 10.64 -14.41
C VAL A 16 22.47 9.76 -15.10
N VAL A 17 22.07 8.63 -15.68
CA VAL A 17 22.99 7.70 -16.35
C VAL A 17 23.24 8.08 -17.82
N ASN A 18 22.50 9.05 -18.35
CA ASN A 18 22.55 9.50 -19.75
C ASN A 18 22.37 8.34 -20.75
N CYS A 19 21.47 7.41 -20.42
CA CYS A 19 21.07 6.32 -21.31
C CYS A 19 19.57 6.04 -21.15
N SER A 20 18.92 5.65 -22.25
CA SER A 20 17.55 5.15 -22.22
C SER A 20 17.53 3.71 -21.74
N LEU A 21 16.61 3.36 -20.85
CA LEU A 21 16.40 1.98 -20.41
C LEU A 21 15.22 1.41 -21.19
N ASP A 22 15.30 0.18 -21.66
CA ASP A 22 14.14 -0.60 -22.07
C ASP A 22 13.44 -1.27 -20.88
N GLU A 23 12.35 -1.99 -21.10
CA GLU A 23 11.60 -2.63 -20.00
C GLU A 23 12.41 -3.70 -19.25
N THR A 24 13.27 -4.43 -19.96
CA THR A 24 14.12 -5.47 -19.34
C THR A 24 15.26 -4.85 -18.54
N GLN A 25 15.86 -3.78 -19.04
CA GLN A 25 16.89 -3.00 -18.36
C GLN A 25 16.31 -2.27 -17.15
N TRP A 26 15.07 -1.78 -17.25
CA TRP A 26 14.34 -1.20 -16.12
C TRP A 26 14.05 -2.26 -15.04
N LEU A 27 13.63 -3.45 -15.43
CA LEU A 27 13.47 -4.57 -14.50
C LEU A 27 14.82 -4.96 -13.86
N GLN A 28 15.90 -5.05 -14.64
CA GLN A 28 17.25 -5.34 -14.13
C GLN A 28 17.73 -4.25 -13.17
N ALA A 29 17.48 -2.97 -13.45
CA ALA A 29 17.84 -1.86 -12.57
C ALA A 29 17.22 -2.00 -11.17
N SER A 30 16.08 -2.71 -11.06
CA SER A 30 15.44 -2.98 -9.78
C SER A 30 16.07 -4.10 -8.94
N LEU A 31 16.93 -4.91 -9.55
CA LEU A 31 17.63 -5.98 -8.84
C LEU A 31 18.73 -5.40 -7.93
N PRO A 32 19.11 -6.10 -6.85
CA PRO A 32 20.27 -5.75 -6.04
C PRO A 32 21.55 -5.66 -6.88
N VAL A 33 22.51 -4.84 -6.43
CA VAL A 33 23.82 -4.70 -7.09
C VAL A 33 24.56 -6.04 -7.21
N ARG A 34 24.45 -6.91 -6.19
CA ARG A 34 25.04 -8.26 -6.22
C ARG A 34 24.48 -9.16 -7.33
N ASP A 35 23.27 -8.86 -7.81
CA ASP A 35 22.56 -9.61 -8.84
C ASP A 35 22.64 -8.88 -10.20
N GLY A 36 23.51 -7.87 -10.32
CA GLY A 36 23.76 -7.12 -11.57
C GLY A 36 22.79 -5.97 -11.84
N GLY A 37 22.02 -5.54 -10.83
CA GLY A 37 21.11 -4.39 -10.93
C GLY A 37 21.65 -3.11 -10.29
N LEU A 38 20.78 -2.10 -10.18
CA LEU A 38 21.09 -0.79 -9.57
C LEU A 38 20.41 -0.60 -8.19
N GLY A 39 19.57 -1.55 -7.78
CA GLY A 39 18.82 -1.50 -6.52
C GLY A 39 17.66 -0.51 -6.51
N VAL A 40 17.20 -0.03 -7.67
CA VAL A 40 16.13 0.97 -7.78
C VAL A 40 14.77 0.30 -7.62
N ARG A 41 14.12 0.48 -6.46
CA ARG A 41 12.84 -0.16 -6.17
C ARG A 41 11.66 0.60 -6.76
N ARG A 42 10.83 -0.14 -7.51
CA ARG A 42 9.49 0.30 -7.96
C ARG A 42 8.53 0.41 -6.78
N ALA A 43 7.79 1.50 -6.72
CA ALA A 43 6.81 1.79 -5.68
C ALA A 43 5.51 0.99 -5.87
N ALA A 44 5.04 0.79 -7.11
CA ALA A 44 3.77 0.12 -7.36
C ALA A 44 3.70 -1.31 -6.75
N PRO A 45 4.73 -2.18 -6.91
CA PRO A 45 4.73 -3.51 -6.31
C PRO A 45 4.81 -3.52 -4.78
N LEU A 46 5.32 -2.44 -4.18
CA LEU A 46 5.54 -2.33 -2.72
C LEU A 46 4.39 -1.64 -1.99
N ALA A 47 3.53 -0.90 -2.69
CA ALA A 47 2.53 -0.06 -2.06
C ALA A 47 1.56 -0.84 -1.16
N SER A 48 1.05 -1.99 -1.62
CA SER A 48 0.09 -2.78 -0.85
C SER A 48 0.72 -3.35 0.43
N SER A 49 1.94 -3.90 0.34
CA SER A 49 2.63 -4.44 1.51
C SER A 49 3.07 -3.33 2.48
N ALA A 50 3.53 -2.18 1.97
CA ALA A 50 3.85 -1.02 2.77
C ALA A 50 2.62 -0.45 3.51
N TYR A 51 1.46 -0.37 2.82
CA TYR A 51 0.21 0.06 3.43
C TYR A 51 -0.23 -0.90 4.55
N LEU A 52 -0.23 -2.20 4.29
CA LEU A 52 -0.59 -3.20 5.30
C LEU A 52 0.37 -3.18 6.49
N ALA A 53 1.67 -3.08 6.24
CA ALA A 53 2.67 -2.96 7.30
C ALA A 53 2.44 -1.70 8.14
N SER A 54 2.13 -0.57 7.50
CA SER A 54 1.80 0.69 8.20
C SER A 54 0.51 0.57 9.01
N ALA A 55 -0.53 -0.06 8.46
CA ALA A 55 -1.80 -0.29 9.16
C ALA A 55 -1.60 -1.19 10.38
N ALA A 56 -0.86 -2.29 10.23
CA ALA A 56 -0.54 -3.20 11.33
C ALA A 56 0.31 -2.51 12.41
N ALA A 57 1.35 -1.77 12.01
CA ALA A 57 2.22 -1.05 12.94
C ALA A 57 1.48 0.04 13.73
N THR A 58 0.46 0.66 13.13
CA THR A 58 -0.32 1.72 13.79
C THR A 58 -1.58 1.21 14.49
N LEU A 59 -1.95 -0.06 14.36
CA LEU A 59 -3.18 -0.62 14.92
C LEU A 59 -3.31 -0.41 16.43
N GLY A 60 -2.23 -0.59 17.19
CA GLY A 60 -2.25 -0.38 18.65
C GLY A 60 -2.52 1.08 19.02
N LEU A 61 -1.88 2.02 18.31
CA LEU A 61 -2.11 3.46 18.50
C LEU A 61 -3.53 3.86 18.08
N GLN A 62 -4.01 3.39 16.94
CA GLN A 62 -5.37 3.63 16.48
C GLN A 62 -6.40 3.12 17.50
N SER A 63 -6.19 1.91 18.03
CA SER A 63 -7.06 1.32 19.05
C SER A 63 -7.07 2.15 20.33
N ALA A 64 -5.91 2.64 20.78
CA ALA A 64 -5.81 3.50 21.96
C ALA A 64 -6.54 4.84 21.74
N LEU A 65 -6.32 5.51 20.61
CA LEU A 65 -6.98 6.77 20.27
C LEU A 65 -8.50 6.61 20.19
N LEU A 66 -8.99 5.55 19.55
CA LEU A 66 -10.41 5.26 19.46
C LEU A 66 -11.01 4.89 20.82
N SER A 67 -10.29 4.15 21.67
CA SER A 67 -10.77 3.80 23.01
C SER A 67 -10.88 5.00 23.97
N MET A 68 -10.14 6.08 23.69
CA MET A 68 -10.24 7.34 24.45
C MET A 68 -11.50 8.14 24.11
N VAL A 69 -12.12 7.85 22.96
CA VAL A 69 -13.35 8.49 22.51
C VAL A 69 -14.44 7.44 22.58
N GLU A 70 -15.20 7.40 23.68
CA GLU A 70 -16.48 6.67 23.67
C GLU A 70 -17.39 7.35 22.64
N SER A 71 -17.43 6.80 21.44
CA SER A 71 -18.45 7.16 20.47
C SER A 71 -19.76 6.59 20.99
N GLY A 72 -20.72 7.46 21.29
CA GLY A 72 -22.09 7.06 21.53
C GLY A 72 -22.64 6.24 20.34
N PRO A 73 -23.79 5.58 20.51
CA PRO A 73 -24.43 4.86 19.41
C PRO A 73 -24.62 5.83 18.24
N ASP A 74 -24.03 5.48 17.09
CA ASP A 74 -24.15 6.26 15.86
C ASP A 74 -25.60 6.14 15.37
N GLU A 75 -26.36 7.23 15.50
CA GLU A 75 -27.77 7.31 15.13
C GLU A 75 -27.99 6.98 13.64
N TYR A 76 -26.95 7.13 12.81
CA TYR A 76 -26.99 6.93 11.37
C TYR A 76 -26.39 5.59 10.93
N TRP A 77 -26.04 4.70 11.88
CA TRP A 77 -25.38 3.42 11.57
C TRP A 77 -26.20 2.56 10.59
N GLU A 78 -27.51 2.42 10.85
CA GLU A 78 -28.45 1.67 10.01
C GLU A 78 -28.52 2.27 8.59
N GLU A 79 -28.70 3.58 8.49
CA GLU A 79 -28.79 4.30 7.21
C GLU A 79 -27.49 4.16 6.40
N PHE A 80 -26.33 4.27 7.07
CA PHE A 80 -25.03 4.15 6.43
C PHE A 80 -24.76 2.73 5.91
N ILE A 81 -25.14 1.69 6.67
CA ILE A 81 -25.04 0.29 6.25
C ILE A 81 -25.96 0.02 5.04
N GLU A 82 -27.18 0.56 5.06
CA GLU A 82 -28.13 0.46 3.94
C GLU A 82 -27.57 1.09 2.66
N LEU A 83 -27.00 2.29 2.75
CA LEU A 83 -26.37 2.97 1.62
C LEU A 83 -25.15 2.21 1.07
N ARG A 84 -24.41 1.51 1.93
CA ARG A 84 -23.19 0.80 1.55
C ARG A 84 -23.42 -0.64 1.08
N ARG A 85 -24.63 -1.19 1.23
CA ARG A 85 -24.96 -2.60 0.94
C ARG A 85 -24.44 -3.10 -0.41
N GLY A 86 -24.49 -2.27 -1.46
CA GLY A 86 -24.03 -2.64 -2.81
C GLY A 86 -22.52 -2.59 -3.06
N SER A 87 -21.74 -2.06 -2.11
CA SER A 87 -20.27 -1.88 -2.21
C SER A 87 -19.52 -2.54 -1.07
N MET A 88 -20.21 -3.29 -0.22
CA MET A 88 -19.60 -3.97 0.91
C MET A 88 -18.65 -5.05 0.37
N PRO A 89 -17.37 -5.05 0.75
CA PRO A 89 -16.49 -6.14 0.37
C PRO A 89 -17.04 -7.42 1.00
N GLU A 90 -17.02 -8.53 0.24
CA GLU A 90 -17.32 -9.84 0.79
C GLU A 90 -16.45 -10.05 2.05
N PRO A 91 -17.03 -10.47 3.18
CA PRO A 91 -16.26 -10.67 4.40
C PRO A 91 -15.14 -11.66 4.09
N ALA A 92 -13.90 -11.28 4.38
CA ALA A 92 -12.77 -12.19 4.26
C ALA A 92 -13.04 -13.40 5.16
N VAL A 93 -13.37 -14.54 4.55
CA VAL A 93 -13.54 -15.81 5.27
C VAL A 93 -12.18 -16.51 5.28
N PRO A 94 -11.62 -16.85 6.46
CA PRO A 94 -12.16 -16.66 7.81
C PRO A 94 -11.90 -15.26 8.36
N TYR A 95 -12.75 -14.81 9.29
CA TYR A 95 -12.52 -13.60 10.08
C TYR A 95 -11.11 -13.62 10.68
N PRO A 96 -10.31 -12.54 10.55
CA PRO A 96 -8.99 -12.48 11.13
C PRO A 96 -9.09 -12.63 12.65
N THR A 97 -8.67 -13.80 13.13
CA THR A 97 -8.62 -14.12 14.54
C THR A 97 -7.47 -13.32 15.15
N ARG A 98 -7.67 -12.69 16.32
CA ARG A 98 -6.58 -12.10 17.11
C ARG A 98 -5.47 -13.15 17.23
N GLN A 99 -4.30 -12.91 16.63
CA GLN A 99 -3.12 -13.70 16.92
C GLN A 99 -2.68 -13.33 18.34
N SER A 100 -2.86 -14.28 19.26
CA SER A 100 -2.37 -14.26 20.64
C SER A 100 -0.87 -14.44 20.71
#